data_AF-A0A2I0X3L9-F1
#
_entry.id   AF-A0A2I0X3L9-F1
#
_cell.length_a   1.000
_cell.length_b   1.000
_cell.length_c   1.000
_cell.angle_alpha   90.00
_cell.angle_beta   90.00
_cell.angle_gamma   90.00
#
_symmetry.space_group_name_H-M   'P 1'
#
loop_
_entity.id
_entity.type
_entity.pdbx_description
1 polymer ?
#
loop_
_entity_poly.entity_id
_entity_poly.type
_entity_poly.pdbx_seq_one_letter_code
_entity_poly.pdbx_strand_id
1 'polypeptide(L)'
;MGDQDSASSLPPSSTALAGNCPNEPVIPASLKFLVTNIKNLLPHPLTTENYPIWRTQILQQFTATGYLSYLTGDNPSPPADQPAAHAAWKLIDSTLISALFSTISPSILPYVITTTSAFEVWSILERRLQSTCRSRVLQLKNKLHNLQMKNSSMQQYLTQVKTRVDSIAASGSKVDPEDIMLYTLNGLPAAYNPFKTFIRNSQTPSDLDSLYSLLCNEEIYINQEHHHNNSTDPSALYATSHNQ
;
A
#
# COMPACT_ATOMS: atom_id res chain seq x y z
N MET A 1 -29.15 69.55 -63.48
CA MET A 1 -29.73 68.21 -63.57
C MET A 1 -28.58 67.24 -63.71
N GLY A 2 -28.14 66.66 -62.60
CA GLY A 2 -26.96 65.82 -62.55
C GLY A 2 -26.48 65.71 -61.11
N ASP A 3 -26.10 64.49 -60.72
CA ASP A 3 -25.49 64.02 -59.47
C ASP A 3 -26.42 63.24 -58.54
N GLN A 4 -26.36 61.91 -58.63
CA GLN A 4 -26.02 61.06 -57.48
C GLN A 4 -25.72 59.63 -57.92
N ASP A 5 -24.43 59.30 -57.90
CA ASP A 5 -23.90 57.95 -57.89
C ASP A 5 -23.74 57.44 -56.44
N SER A 6 -23.76 56.12 -56.35
CA SER A 6 -23.78 55.25 -55.17
C SER A 6 -22.73 55.53 -54.08
N ALA A 7 -23.09 55.31 -52.80
CA ALA A 7 -22.11 55.02 -51.75
C ALA A 7 -22.64 54.13 -50.62
N SER A 8 -21.92 53.03 -50.41
CA SER A 8 -22.04 52.01 -49.35
C SER A 8 -22.21 52.55 -47.93
N SER A 9 -23.06 51.87 -47.17
CA SER A 9 -23.21 52.00 -45.73
C SER A 9 -22.15 51.19 -44.96
N LEU A 10 -21.38 51.87 -44.08
CA LEU A 10 -20.67 51.44 -42.83
C LEU A 10 -19.89 52.67 -42.29
N PRO A 11 -19.48 52.79 -41.00
CA PRO A 11 -19.86 52.14 -39.72
C PRO A 11 -20.20 53.24 -38.64
N PRO A 12 -20.07 53.10 -37.28
CA PRO A 12 -18.89 52.65 -36.54
C PRO A 12 -19.13 51.62 -35.41
N SER A 13 -18.08 50.84 -35.18
CA SER A 13 -17.84 50.00 -34.02
C SER A 13 -18.06 50.74 -32.70
N SER A 14 -18.97 50.25 -31.86
CA SER A 14 -19.06 50.63 -30.46
C SER A 14 -18.37 49.58 -29.60
N THR A 15 -17.11 49.88 -29.27
CA THR A 15 -16.39 49.29 -28.14
C THR A 15 -17.09 49.74 -26.86
N ALA A 16 -17.82 48.84 -26.19
CA ALA A 16 -18.39 49.10 -24.88
C ALA A 16 -17.97 48.00 -23.89
N LEU A 17 -16.87 48.32 -23.19
CA LEU A 17 -16.63 48.03 -21.77
C LEU A 17 -16.88 46.59 -21.30
N ALA A 18 -15.84 45.77 -21.39
CA ALA A 18 -15.65 44.66 -20.46
C ALA A 18 -15.62 45.22 -19.03
N GLY A 19 -16.75 45.14 -18.33
CA GLY A 19 -16.81 45.32 -16.89
C GLY A 19 -16.04 44.19 -16.24
N ASN A 20 -14.83 44.50 -15.73
CA ASN A 20 -14.15 43.66 -14.76
C ASN A 20 -15.05 43.53 -13.52
N CYS A 21 -15.71 42.39 -13.35
CA CYS A 21 -16.25 41.99 -12.05
C CYS A 21 -15.06 41.74 -11.08
N PRO A 22 -15.03 42.34 -9.88
CA PRO A 22 -13.95 42.10 -8.93
C PRO A 22 -14.13 40.75 -8.23
N ASN A 23 -13.09 39.92 -8.30
CA ASN A 23 -12.73 38.86 -7.34
C ASN A 23 -13.75 37.73 -7.10
N GLU A 24 -14.15 37.02 -8.16
CA GLU A 24 -14.65 35.66 -7.96
C GLU A 24 -13.47 34.74 -7.61
N PRO A 25 -13.55 33.90 -6.56
CA PRO A 25 -12.46 33.01 -6.19
C PRO A 25 -12.24 31.98 -7.30
N VAL A 26 -11.18 32.16 -8.09
CA VAL A 26 -10.82 31.24 -9.18
C VAL A 26 -10.06 30.05 -8.61
N ILE A 27 -10.51 28.83 -8.92
CA ILE A 27 -9.79 27.59 -8.58
C ILE A 27 -8.40 27.62 -9.24
N PRO A 28 -7.30 27.52 -8.47
CA PRO A 28 -5.94 27.54 -9.01
C PRO A 28 -5.69 26.42 -10.03
N ALA A 29 -4.83 26.68 -11.03
CA ALA A 29 -4.53 25.70 -12.09
C ALA A 29 -3.88 24.41 -11.55
N SER A 30 -3.01 24.52 -10.54
CA SER A 30 -2.41 23.39 -9.83
C SER A 30 -3.45 22.51 -9.13
N LEU A 31 -4.47 23.13 -8.54
CA LEU A 31 -5.58 22.42 -7.91
C LEU A 31 -6.47 21.72 -8.94
N LYS A 32 -6.77 22.39 -10.06
CA LYS A 32 -7.49 21.75 -11.19
C LYS A 32 -6.72 20.55 -11.71
N PHE A 33 -5.42 20.69 -11.96
CA PHE A 33 -4.57 19.60 -12.40
C PHE A 33 -4.58 18.43 -11.42
N LEU A 34 -4.44 18.71 -10.12
CA LEU A 34 -4.49 17.70 -9.07
C LEU A 34 -5.82 16.95 -9.12
N VAL A 35 -6.96 17.63 -9.03
CA VAL A 35 -8.30 17.01 -8.98
C VAL A 35 -8.57 16.16 -10.21
N THR A 36 -8.20 16.63 -11.40
CA THR A 36 -8.41 15.89 -12.65
C THR A 36 -7.52 14.65 -12.76
N ASN A 37 -6.29 14.69 -12.23
CA ASN A 37 -5.33 13.61 -12.37
C ASN A 37 -5.22 12.69 -11.15
N ILE A 38 -5.81 13.04 -10.00
CA ILE A 38 -5.59 12.33 -8.74
C ILE A 38 -5.95 10.85 -8.83
N LYS A 39 -6.99 10.49 -9.58
CA LYS A 39 -7.37 9.09 -9.84
C LYS A 39 -6.39 8.33 -10.73
N ASN A 40 -5.73 9.02 -11.66
CA ASN A 40 -4.71 8.42 -12.51
C ASN A 40 -3.38 8.26 -11.75
N LEU A 41 -3.11 9.16 -10.81
CA LEU A 41 -1.92 9.15 -9.96
C LEU A 41 -2.02 8.13 -8.81
N LEU A 42 -3.24 7.74 -8.46
CA LEU A 42 -3.56 6.76 -7.41
C LEU A 42 -4.34 5.59 -8.03
N PRO A 43 -3.66 4.60 -8.61
CA PRO A 43 -4.32 3.51 -9.35
C PRO A 43 -5.24 2.64 -8.47
N HIS A 44 -5.04 2.64 -7.16
CA HIS A 44 -5.85 1.87 -6.22
C HIS A 44 -6.57 2.79 -5.23
N PRO A 45 -7.90 2.68 -5.08
CA PRO A 45 -8.62 3.45 -4.07
C PRO A 45 -8.18 3.04 -2.67
N LEU A 46 -8.28 3.97 -1.70
CA LEU A 46 -7.95 3.70 -0.31
C LEU A 46 -8.78 2.54 0.23
N THR A 47 -8.11 1.52 0.75
CA THR A 47 -8.64 0.42 1.52
C THR A 47 -7.90 0.31 2.85
N THR A 48 -8.37 -0.52 3.75
CA THR A 48 -7.67 -0.82 5.01
C THR A 48 -6.33 -1.51 4.79
N GLU A 49 -6.12 -2.09 3.60
CA GLU A 49 -4.91 -2.88 3.28
C GLU A 49 -3.82 -2.03 2.65
N ASN A 50 -4.19 -1.02 1.85
CA ASN A 50 -3.22 -0.18 1.13
C ASN A 50 -3.01 1.20 1.77
N TYR A 51 -3.60 1.47 2.94
CA TYR A 51 -3.50 2.78 3.60
C TYR A 51 -2.06 3.33 3.70
N PRO A 52 -1.02 2.55 4.06
CA PRO A 52 0.35 3.09 4.13
C PRO A 52 0.87 3.61 2.78
N ILE A 53 0.59 2.86 1.71
CA ILE A 53 0.97 3.22 0.34
C ILE A 53 0.17 4.44 -0.12
N TRP A 54 -1.16 4.38 0.03
CA TRP A 54 -2.07 5.47 -0.33
C TRP A 54 -1.72 6.77 0.41
N ARG A 55 -1.45 6.70 1.72
CA ARG A 55 -1.06 7.85 2.56
C ARG A 55 0.20 8.49 2.02
N THR A 56 1.22 7.69 1.70
CA THR A 56 2.50 8.18 1.17
C THR A 56 2.30 8.88 -0.17
N GLN A 57 1.51 8.28 -1.07
CA GLN A 57 1.23 8.87 -2.38
C GLN A 57 0.45 10.18 -2.27
N ILE A 58 -0.59 10.25 -1.43
CA ILE A 58 -1.35 11.49 -1.19
C ILE A 58 -0.43 12.59 -0.65
N LEU A 59 0.38 12.28 0.37
CA LEU A 59 1.32 13.26 0.92
C LEU A 59 2.29 13.78 -0.14
N GLN A 60 2.83 12.91 -0.99
CA GLN A 60 3.71 13.32 -2.09
C GLN A 60 3.00 14.24 -3.09
N GLN A 61 1.76 13.90 -3.49
CA GLN A 61 1.01 14.71 -4.45
C GLN A 61 0.62 16.08 -3.89
N PHE A 62 0.17 16.13 -2.63
CA PHE A 62 -0.20 17.38 -1.97
C PHE A 62 1.02 18.24 -1.65
N THR A 63 2.18 17.61 -1.40
CA THR A 63 3.47 18.32 -1.28
C THR A 63 3.88 18.93 -2.62
N ALA A 64 3.83 18.16 -3.70
CA ALA A 64 4.21 18.61 -5.05
C ALA A 64 3.34 19.77 -5.57
N THR A 65 2.09 19.85 -5.11
CA THR A 65 1.12 20.88 -5.50
C THR A 65 1.03 22.05 -4.51
N GLY A 66 1.73 21.97 -3.37
CA GLY A 66 1.73 23.03 -2.35
C GLY A 66 0.50 23.07 -1.44
N TYR A 67 -0.36 22.04 -1.47
CA TYR A 67 -1.59 21.97 -0.66
C TYR A 67 -1.46 21.12 0.61
N LEU A 68 -0.26 20.64 0.93
CA LEU A 68 -0.02 19.82 2.13
C LEU A 68 -0.48 20.52 3.43
N SER A 69 -0.34 21.85 3.51
CA SER A 69 -0.72 22.65 4.69
C SER A 69 -2.21 22.58 5.04
N TYR A 70 -3.08 22.24 4.07
CA TYR A 70 -4.51 22.00 4.31
C TYR A 70 -4.76 20.64 5.00
N LEU A 71 -3.87 19.65 4.82
CA LEU A 71 -3.97 18.34 5.46
C LEU A 71 -3.35 18.34 6.86
N THR A 72 -2.30 19.12 7.08
CA THR A 72 -1.58 19.20 8.37
C THR A 72 -2.22 20.19 9.35
N GLY A 73 -3.08 21.08 8.86
CA GLY A 73 -3.72 22.11 9.68
C GLY A 73 -2.86 23.37 9.87
N ASP A 74 -1.70 23.45 9.19
CA ASP A 74 -0.81 24.61 9.21
C ASP A 74 -1.41 25.83 8.48
N ASN A 75 -2.50 25.63 7.73
CA ASN A 75 -3.26 26.68 7.08
C ASN A 75 -4.70 26.76 7.63
N PRO A 76 -4.89 27.30 8.85
CA PRO A 76 -6.21 27.41 9.46
C PRO A 76 -7.14 28.33 8.67
N SER A 77 -8.44 28.11 8.80
CA SER A 77 -9.46 28.93 8.14
C SER A 77 -9.29 30.41 8.50
N PRO A 78 -9.27 31.35 7.53
CA PRO A 78 -9.18 32.77 7.80
C PRO A 78 -10.36 33.25 8.66
N PRO A 79 -10.14 34.24 9.54
CA PRO A 79 -11.21 34.81 10.36
C PRO A 79 -12.34 35.37 9.49
N ALA A 80 -13.57 35.30 10.00
CA ALA A 80 -14.78 35.72 9.29
C ALA A 80 -14.78 37.21 8.87
N ASP A 81 -13.91 38.01 9.49
CA ASP A 81 -13.70 39.43 9.18
C ASP A 81 -13.05 39.65 7.81
N GLN A 82 -12.58 38.59 7.13
CA GLN A 82 -12.04 38.62 5.77
C GLN A 82 -12.85 37.72 4.84
N PRO A 83 -14.07 38.14 4.41
CA PRO A 83 -15.00 37.27 3.69
C PRO A 83 -14.44 36.74 2.36
N ALA A 84 -13.65 37.56 1.63
CA ALA A 84 -13.05 37.15 0.36
C ALA A 84 -11.96 36.07 0.55
N ALA A 85 -11.09 36.22 1.57
CA ALA A 85 -10.06 35.24 1.89
C ALA A 85 -10.68 33.93 2.42
N HIS A 86 -11.70 34.06 3.28
CA HIS A 86 -12.45 32.91 3.80
C HIS A 86 -13.16 32.13 2.68
N ALA A 87 -13.80 32.81 1.74
CA ALA A 87 -14.45 32.19 0.58
C ALA A 87 -13.44 31.46 -0.32
N ALA A 88 -12.29 32.08 -0.61
CA ALA A 88 -11.22 31.46 -1.39
C ALA A 88 -10.63 30.22 -0.69
N TRP A 89 -10.37 30.31 0.61
CA TRP A 89 -9.89 29.17 1.40
C TRP A 89 -10.89 28.01 1.39
N LYS A 90 -12.18 28.31 1.61
CA LYS A 90 -13.26 27.31 1.63
C LYS A 90 -13.44 26.63 0.27
N LEU A 91 -13.28 27.38 -0.82
CA LEU A 91 -13.31 26.81 -2.16
C LEU A 91 -12.18 25.80 -2.37
N ILE A 92 -10.96 26.16 -1.96
CA ILE A 92 -9.79 25.27 -2.07
C ILE A 92 -10.00 24.02 -1.20
N ASP A 93 -10.34 24.21 0.08
CA ASP A 93 -10.55 23.11 1.03
C ASP A 93 -11.64 22.14 0.57
N SER A 94 -12.80 22.65 0.13
CA SER A 94 -13.90 21.82 -0.42
C SER A 94 -13.48 21.04 -1.69
N THR A 95 -12.65 21.66 -2.53
CA THR A 95 -12.10 21.00 -3.72
C THR A 95 -11.14 19.88 -3.35
N LEU A 96 -10.30 20.07 -2.32
CA LEU A 96 -9.41 19.04 -1.80
C LEU A 96 -10.18 17.89 -1.15
N ILE A 97 -11.25 18.18 -0.39
CA ILE A 97 -12.15 17.14 0.15
C ILE A 97 -12.73 16.31 -0.99
N SER A 98 -13.22 16.96 -2.05
CA SER A 98 -13.78 16.27 -3.21
C SER A 98 -12.74 15.38 -3.89
N ALA A 99 -11.50 15.86 -4.03
CA ALA A 99 -10.39 15.07 -4.56
C ALA A 99 -10.09 13.86 -3.66
N LEU A 100 -10.01 14.04 -2.34
CA LEU A 100 -9.80 12.96 -1.37
C LEU A 100 -10.90 11.90 -1.46
N PHE A 101 -12.17 12.30 -1.40
CA PHE A 101 -13.32 11.38 -1.50
C PHE A 101 -13.28 10.57 -2.79
N SER A 102 -12.80 11.16 -3.89
CA SER A 102 -12.67 10.47 -5.17
C SER A 102 -11.64 9.33 -5.17
N THR A 103 -10.72 9.33 -4.20
CA THR A 103 -9.65 8.33 -4.03
C THR A 103 -9.96 7.31 -2.94
N ILE A 104 -11.08 7.46 -2.23
CA ILE A 104 -11.44 6.60 -1.08
C ILE A 104 -12.41 5.52 -1.54
N SER A 105 -12.22 4.28 -1.07
CA SER A 105 -13.17 3.21 -1.37
C SER A 105 -14.55 3.48 -0.73
N PRO A 106 -15.64 2.97 -1.34
CA PRO A 106 -16.99 3.07 -0.76
C PRO A 106 -17.10 2.48 0.65
N SER A 107 -16.22 1.53 1.02
CA SER A 107 -16.21 0.93 2.35
C SER A 107 -15.65 1.83 3.45
N ILE A 108 -14.89 2.88 3.10
CA ILE A 108 -14.29 3.82 4.06
C ILE A 108 -14.98 5.19 4.02
N LEU A 109 -15.64 5.53 2.91
CA LEU A 109 -16.34 6.80 2.73
C LEU A 109 -17.31 7.18 3.87
N PRO A 110 -18.13 6.25 4.44
CA PRO A 110 -19.07 6.59 5.51
C PRO A 110 -18.42 7.17 6.76
N TYR A 111 -17.13 6.93 6.99
CA TYR A 111 -16.42 7.44 8.17
C TYR A 111 -16.00 8.90 8.05
N VAL A 112 -15.95 9.45 6.84
CA VAL A 112 -15.42 10.80 6.55
C VAL A 112 -16.43 11.71 5.87
N ILE A 113 -17.58 11.19 5.43
CA ILE A 113 -18.55 11.98 4.65
C ILE A 113 -19.19 13.15 5.43
N THR A 114 -19.17 13.11 6.77
CA THR A 114 -19.77 14.15 7.62
C THR A 114 -18.81 15.26 8.01
N THR A 115 -17.54 15.22 7.58
CA THR A 115 -16.54 16.23 7.96
C THR A 115 -16.64 17.48 7.11
N THR A 116 -16.18 18.60 7.66
CA THR A 116 -16.31 19.92 7.04
C THR A 116 -15.01 20.51 6.52
N SER A 117 -13.86 19.92 6.88
CA SER A 117 -12.55 20.34 6.41
C SER A 117 -11.67 19.17 5.93
N ALA A 118 -10.78 19.42 4.97
CA ALA A 118 -9.80 18.44 4.51
C ALA A 118 -8.89 17.95 5.65
N PHE A 119 -8.57 18.83 6.61
CA PHE A 119 -7.82 18.49 7.82
C PHE A 119 -8.56 17.44 8.67
N GLU A 120 -9.88 17.60 8.85
CA GLU A 120 -10.70 16.65 9.61
C GLU A 120 -10.78 15.30 8.91
N VAL A 121 -11.00 15.30 7.57
CA VAL A 121 -10.96 14.08 6.75
C VAL A 121 -9.65 13.33 7.00
N TRP A 122 -8.52 14.02 6.83
CA TRP A 122 -7.19 13.45 6.98
C TRP A 122 -6.97 12.89 8.39
N SER A 123 -7.31 13.66 9.42
CA SER A 123 -7.16 13.28 10.83
C SER A 123 -7.98 12.05 11.20
N ILE A 124 -9.21 11.94 10.69
CA ILE A 124 -10.08 10.78 10.94
C ILE A 124 -9.49 9.53 10.26
N LEU A 125 -9.07 9.65 9.00
CA LEU A 125 -8.44 8.54 8.27
C LEU A 125 -7.18 8.09 8.98
N GLU A 126 -6.33 9.02 9.41
CA GLU A 126 -5.09 8.69 10.10
C GLU A 126 -5.35 7.97 11.41
N ARG A 127 -6.20 8.51 12.28
CA ARG A 127 -6.54 7.89 13.56
C ARG A 127 -7.15 6.49 13.39
N ARG A 128 -8.10 6.34 12.45
CA ARG A 128 -8.79 5.06 12.23
C ARG A 128 -7.87 4.04 11.59
N LEU A 129 -7.25 4.39 10.47
CA LEU A 129 -6.52 3.43 9.65
C LEU A 129 -5.11 3.15 10.17
N GLN A 130 -4.47 4.07 10.90
CA GLN A 130 -3.21 3.73 11.59
C GLN A 130 -3.41 2.66 12.65
N SER A 131 -4.48 2.75 13.46
CA SER A 131 -4.77 1.73 14.48
C SER A 131 -5.00 0.36 13.86
N THR A 132 -5.76 0.32 12.76
CA THR A 132 -5.99 -0.89 11.96
C THR A 132 -4.71 -1.42 11.33
N CYS A 133 -3.85 -0.57 10.80
CA CYS A 133 -2.55 -0.97 10.24
C CYS A 133 -1.67 -1.62 11.32
N ARG A 134 -1.56 -1.01 12.51
CA ARG A 134 -0.76 -1.56 13.61
C ARG A 134 -1.30 -2.90 14.09
N SER A 135 -2.62 -3.02 14.27
CA SER A 135 -3.27 -4.29 14.62
C SER A 135 -3.04 -5.35 13.53
N ARG A 136 -3.16 -4.98 12.25
CA ARG A 136 -2.91 -5.87 11.11
C ARG A 136 -1.46 -6.33 11.06
N VAL A 137 -0.49 -5.44 11.24
CA VAL A 137 0.94 -5.79 11.31
C VAL A 137 1.17 -6.81 12.42
N LEU A 138 0.61 -6.60 13.61
CA LEU A 138 0.70 -7.58 14.71
C LEU A 138 0.07 -8.92 14.34
N GLN A 139 -1.12 -8.93 13.74
CA GLN A 139 -1.76 -10.17 13.28
C GLN A 139 -0.93 -10.89 12.22
N LEU A 140 -0.34 -10.17 11.26
CA LEU A 140 0.50 -10.74 10.22
C LEU A 140 1.81 -11.29 10.80
N LYS A 141 2.46 -10.58 11.72
CA LYS A 141 3.64 -11.08 12.44
C LYS A 141 3.31 -12.33 13.26
N ASN A 142 2.16 -12.37 13.95
CA ASN A 142 1.69 -13.56 14.64
C ASN A 142 1.42 -14.74 13.68
N LYS A 143 0.84 -14.47 12.51
CA LYS A 143 0.62 -15.50 11.47
C LYS A 143 1.94 -16.03 10.90
N LEU A 144 2.93 -15.17 10.73
CA LEU A 144 4.28 -15.56 10.29
C LEU A 144 4.99 -16.42 11.34
N HIS A 145 4.96 -15.98 12.61
CA HIS A 145 5.57 -16.71 13.73
C HIS A 145 5.00 -18.12 13.90
N ASN A 146 3.69 -18.29 13.68
CA ASN A 146 3.00 -19.58 13.83
C ASN A 146 2.87 -20.35 12.50
N LEU A 147 3.56 -19.93 11.43
CA LEU A 147 3.48 -20.59 10.14
C LEU A 147 4.21 -21.94 10.20
N GLN A 148 3.51 -23.01 9.88
CA GLN A 148 4.04 -24.37 9.87
C GLN A 148 3.96 -24.98 8.46
N MET A 149 5.00 -25.70 8.05
CA MET A 149 5.05 -26.39 6.75
C MET A 149 3.98 -27.47 6.62
N LYS A 150 3.68 -28.20 7.70
CA LYS A 150 2.70 -29.31 7.72
C LYS A 150 2.96 -30.30 6.58
N ASN A 151 1.98 -30.53 5.70
CA ASN A 151 2.05 -31.47 4.56
C ASN A 151 2.32 -30.77 3.22
N SER A 152 2.81 -29.51 3.23
CA SER A 152 3.18 -28.79 2.00
C SER A 152 4.63 -29.09 1.64
N SER A 153 4.98 -28.97 0.35
CA SER A 153 6.39 -29.06 -0.08
C SER A 153 7.18 -27.86 0.42
N MET A 154 8.51 -27.97 0.47
CA MET A 154 9.37 -26.87 0.91
C MET A 154 9.15 -25.62 0.06
N GLN A 155 9.05 -25.77 -1.26
CA GLN A 155 8.77 -24.63 -2.16
C GLN A 155 7.44 -23.93 -1.86
N GLN A 156 6.38 -24.70 -1.59
CA GLN A 156 5.07 -24.15 -1.22
C GLN A 156 5.15 -23.43 0.14
N TYR A 157 5.88 -23.99 1.09
CA TYR A 157 6.10 -23.38 2.40
C TYR A 157 6.87 -22.06 2.30
N LEU A 158 7.98 -22.02 1.58
CA LEU A 158 8.76 -20.80 1.35
C LEU A 158 7.96 -19.72 0.62
N THR A 159 7.12 -20.10 -0.34
CA THR A 159 6.20 -19.17 -1.02
C THR A 159 5.19 -18.56 -0.03
N GLN A 160 4.68 -19.35 0.91
CA GLN A 160 3.79 -18.85 1.96
C GLN A 160 4.53 -17.89 2.91
N VAL A 161 5.76 -18.22 3.32
CA VAL A 161 6.62 -17.33 4.13
C VAL A 161 6.78 -15.99 3.41
N LYS A 162 7.20 -16.02 2.15
CA LYS A 162 7.42 -14.82 1.32
C LYS A 162 6.14 -13.98 1.21
N THR A 163 5.01 -14.59 0.88
CA THR A 163 3.72 -13.90 0.79
C THR A 163 3.35 -13.18 2.08
N ARG A 164 3.65 -13.78 3.25
CA ARG A 164 3.38 -13.16 4.56
C ARG A 164 4.32 -11.99 4.83
N VAL A 165 5.61 -12.13 4.53
CA VAL A 165 6.60 -11.05 4.64
C VAL A 165 6.22 -9.88 3.74
N ASP A 166 5.86 -10.15 2.48
CA ASP A 166 5.43 -9.13 1.52
C ASP A 166 4.14 -8.42 1.99
N SER A 167 3.21 -9.14 2.62
CA SER A 167 2.01 -8.54 3.22
C SER A 167 2.34 -7.60 4.40
N ILE A 168 3.36 -7.92 5.19
CA ILE A 168 3.85 -7.07 6.29
C ILE A 168 4.51 -5.81 5.72
N ALA A 169 5.35 -5.98 4.68
CA ALA A 169 5.98 -4.88 3.95
C ALA A 169 4.94 -3.93 3.33
N ALA A 170 3.92 -4.47 2.68
CA ALA A 170 2.81 -3.70 2.13
C ALA A 170 2.00 -2.95 3.21
N SER A 171 1.98 -3.47 4.44
CA SER A 171 1.36 -2.80 5.60
C SER A 171 2.28 -1.73 6.24
N GLY A 172 3.42 -1.42 5.63
CA GLY A 172 4.34 -0.37 6.06
C GLY A 172 5.29 -0.79 7.19
N SER A 173 5.47 -2.09 7.43
CA SER A 173 6.41 -2.62 8.43
C SER A 173 7.43 -3.53 7.76
N LYS A 174 8.65 -3.57 8.28
CA LYS A 174 9.67 -4.55 7.88
C LYS A 174 9.83 -5.64 8.95
N VAL A 175 10.30 -6.80 8.52
CA VAL A 175 10.74 -7.89 9.40
C VAL A 175 12.23 -8.07 9.14
N ASP A 176 13.00 -8.30 10.20
CA ASP A 176 14.42 -8.52 10.06
C ASP A 176 14.69 -9.84 9.30
N PRO A 177 15.67 -9.89 8.39
CA PRO A 177 16.04 -11.15 7.73
C PRO A 177 16.34 -12.29 8.71
N GLU A 178 17.00 -12.01 9.84
CA GLU A 178 17.28 -13.01 10.88
C GLU A 178 16.00 -13.53 11.54
N ASP A 179 15.03 -12.65 11.79
CA ASP A 179 13.70 -13.04 12.28
C ASP A 179 12.97 -13.93 11.28
N ILE A 180 13.04 -13.60 9.98
CA ILE A 180 12.44 -14.41 8.92
C ILE A 180 13.07 -15.80 8.89
N MET A 181 14.40 -15.90 8.98
CA MET A 181 15.10 -17.18 9.08
C MET A 181 14.65 -17.97 10.30
N LEU A 182 14.61 -17.34 11.48
CA LEU A 182 14.18 -17.96 12.73
C LEU A 182 12.75 -18.52 12.64
N TYR A 183 11.81 -17.72 12.13
CA TYR A 183 10.41 -18.16 11.99
C TYR A 183 10.27 -19.27 10.95
N THR A 184 11.03 -19.21 9.86
CA THR A 184 11.06 -20.26 8.84
C THR A 184 11.55 -21.58 9.44
N LEU A 185 12.67 -21.56 10.18
CA LEU A 185 13.22 -22.76 10.83
C LEU A 185 12.28 -23.33 11.90
N ASN A 186 11.61 -22.47 12.69
CA ASN A 186 10.66 -22.91 13.72
C ASN A 186 9.41 -23.60 13.15
N GLY A 187 9.02 -23.27 11.92
CA GLY A 187 7.87 -23.89 11.25
C GLY A 187 8.14 -25.24 10.59
N LEU A 188 9.41 -25.70 10.57
CA LEU A 188 9.80 -26.95 9.93
C LEU A 188 9.52 -28.19 10.81
N PRO A 189 9.12 -29.32 10.19
CA PRO A 189 8.92 -30.60 10.88
C PRO A 189 10.17 -31.12 11.59
N ALA A 190 10.00 -32.12 12.46
CA ALA A 190 11.10 -32.75 13.19
C ALA A 190 12.13 -33.43 12.27
N ALA A 191 11.75 -33.85 11.06
CA ALA A 191 12.66 -34.40 10.05
C ALA A 191 13.83 -33.44 9.71
N TYR A 192 13.60 -32.13 9.82
CA TYR A 192 14.60 -31.10 9.54
C TYR A 192 15.43 -30.71 10.79
N ASN A 193 15.32 -31.41 11.92
CA ASN A 193 16.08 -31.10 13.14
C ASN A 193 17.61 -31.13 12.96
N PRO A 194 18.21 -32.08 12.21
CA PRO A 194 19.65 -32.05 11.92
C PRO A 194 20.05 -30.76 11.19
N PHE A 195 19.30 -30.40 10.14
CA PHE A 195 19.48 -29.17 9.39
C PHE A 195 19.35 -27.91 10.27
N LYS A 196 18.30 -27.83 11.11
CA LYS A 196 18.12 -26.71 12.06
C LYS A 196 19.31 -26.54 12.99
N THR A 197 19.88 -27.66 13.47
CA THR A 197 21.06 -27.66 14.34
C THR A 197 22.31 -27.19 13.60
N PHE A 198 22.49 -27.64 12.35
CA PHE A 198 23.58 -27.19 11.49
C PHE A 198 23.54 -25.69 11.25
N ILE A 199 22.38 -25.14 10.85
CA ILE A 199 22.23 -23.70 10.61
C ILE A 199 22.47 -22.90 11.89
N ARG A 200 21.95 -23.33 13.04
CA ARG A 200 22.09 -22.61 14.32
C ARG A 200 23.53 -22.58 14.85
N ASN A 201 24.35 -23.57 14.50
CA ASN A 201 25.76 -23.64 14.86
C ASN A 201 26.69 -23.08 13.77
N SER A 202 26.15 -22.71 12.61
CA SER A 202 26.95 -22.15 11.53
C SER A 202 27.52 -20.78 11.94
N GLN A 203 28.82 -20.59 11.78
CA GLN A 203 29.51 -19.33 12.10
C GLN A 203 29.36 -18.27 10.99
N THR A 204 28.76 -18.65 9.86
CA THR A 204 28.59 -17.78 8.70
C THR A 204 27.20 -17.14 8.72
N PRO A 205 27.08 -15.81 8.54
CA PRO A 205 25.78 -15.19 8.36
C PRO A 205 25.13 -15.78 7.12
N SER A 206 24.04 -16.53 7.34
CA SER A 206 23.28 -17.15 6.27
C SER A 206 22.39 -16.08 5.65
N ASP A 207 22.52 -15.84 4.36
CA ASP A 207 21.57 -15.01 3.64
C ASP A 207 20.24 -15.76 3.45
N LEU A 208 19.12 -15.07 3.69
CA LEU A 208 18.06 -15.01 2.68
C LEU A 208 17.84 -16.22 1.75
N ASP A 209 18.37 -16.00 0.56
CA ASP A 209 18.23 -16.84 -0.61
C ASP A 209 19.11 -18.08 -0.53
N SER A 210 20.22 -17.99 0.20
CA SER A 210 21.10 -19.13 0.49
C SER A 210 20.38 -20.15 1.38
N LEU A 211 19.68 -19.69 2.43
CA LEU A 211 18.88 -20.56 3.30
C LEU A 211 17.77 -21.27 2.51
N TYR A 212 17.05 -20.55 1.65
CA TYR A 212 15.97 -21.12 0.83
C TYR A 212 16.48 -22.21 -0.11
N SER A 213 17.64 -21.98 -0.73
CA SER A 213 18.29 -22.96 -1.60
C SER A 213 18.71 -24.21 -0.82
N LEU A 214 19.32 -24.03 0.35
CA LEU A 214 19.72 -25.14 1.24
C LEU A 214 18.52 -25.96 1.72
N LEU A 215 17.41 -25.30 2.09
CA LEU A 215 16.19 -25.97 2.51
C LEU A 215 15.57 -26.85 1.41
N CYS A 216 15.62 -26.39 0.16
CA CYS A 216 15.14 -27.19 -0.97
C CYS A 216 16.04 -28.41 -1.22
N ASN A 217 17.36 -28.27 -1.06
CA ASN A 217 18.30 -29.38 -1.18
C ASN A 217 18.09 -30.41 -0.06
N GLU A 218 17.82 -29.95 1.17
CA GLU A 218 17.52 -30.83 2.30
C GLU A 218 16.24 -31.65 2.09
N GLU A 219 15.19 -31.06 1.51
CA GLU A 219 13.97 -31.79 1.14
C GLU A 219 14.25 -32.94 0.18
N ILE A 220 15.14 -32.73 -0.80
CA ILE A 220 15.56 -33.79 -1.74
C ILE A 220 16.27 -34.92 -0.99
N TYR A 221 17.19 -34.59 -0.09
CA TYR A 221 17.93 -35.58 0.70
C TYR A 221 17.00 -36.42 1.59
N ILE A 222 16.09 -35.77 2.35
CA ILE A 222 15.12 -36.43 3.21
C ILE A 222 14.21 -37.37 2.41
N ASN A 223 13.74 -36.94 1.23
CA ASN A 223 12.91 -37.78 0.37
C ASN A 223 13.66 -39.02 -0.14
N GLN A 224 14.94 -38.88 -0.50
CA GLN A 224 15.78 -40.02 -0.91
C GLN A 224 15.99 -41.03 0.22
N GLU A 225 16.23 -40.55 1.45
CA GLU A 225 16.38 -41.40 2.64
C GLU A 225 15.09 -42.16 2.97
N HIS A 226 13.93 -41.51 2.85
CA HIS A 226 12.62 -42.17 3.02
C HIS A 226 12.37 -43.27 1.98
N HIS A 227 12.80 -43.08 0.72
CA HIS A 227 12.71 -44.12 -0.31
C HIS A 227 13.63 -45.32 -0.01
N HIS A 228 14.85 -45.08 0.50
CA HIS A 228 15.80 -46.15 0.85
C HIS A 228 15.30 -46.99 2.05
N ASN A 229 14.78 -46.35 3.08
CA ASN A 229 14.27 -47.03 4.27
C ASN A 229 13.01 -47.87 3.99
N ASN A 230 12.14 -47.44 3.07
CA ASN A 230 10.97 -48.23 2.66
C ASN A 230 11.32 -49.44 1.76
N SER A 231 12.48 -49.46 1.10
CA SER A 231 12.94 -50.61 0.30
C SER A 231 13.64 -51.69 1.13
N THR A 232 13.99 -51.40 2.39
CA THR A 232 14.72 -52.33 3.26
C THR A 232 13.76 -53.02 4.23
N ASP A 233 12.84 -53.83 3.70
CA ASP A 233 11.91 -54.61 4.51
C ASP A 233 12.63 -55.84 5.12
N PRO A 234 12.70 -56.04 6.46
CA PRO A 234 13.50 -57.09 7.10
C PRO A 234 12.93 -58.52 7.02
N SER A 235 11.93 -58.79 6.18
CA SER A 235 11.21 -60.07 6.17
C SER A 235 11.89 -61.20 5.38
N ALA A 236 13.06 -60.96 4.78
CA ALA A 236 13.71 -61.93 3.88
C ALA A 236 14.95 -62.66 4.46
N LEU A 237 15.32 -62.47 5.74
CA LEU A 237 16.58 -63.01 6.30
C LEU A 237 16.42 -64.12 7.36
N TYR A 238 15.21 -64.63 7.64
CA TYR A 238 14.98 -65.69 8.63
C TYR A 238 14.54 -67.05 8.06
N ALA A 239 14.87 -67.37 6.82
CA ALA A 239 14.55 -68.68 6.24
C ALA A 239 15.75 -69.32 5.53
N THR A 240 16.79 -69.71 6.26
CA THR A 240 17.73 -70.79 5.86
C THR A 240 18.76 -71.09 6.97
N SER A 241 18.32 -71.64 8.11
CA SER A 241 19.21 -72.48 8.93
C SER A 241 18.44 -73.26 9.98
N HIS A 242 17.81 -74.37 9.61
CA HIS A 242 17.73 -75.59 10.43
C HIS A 242 16.83 -76.63 9.75
N ASN A 243 17.46 -77.64 9.13
CA ASN A 243 17.07 -79.03 9.30
C ASN A 243 18.07 -79.90 8.52
N GLN A 244 19.07 -80.39 9.24
CA GLN A 244 19.76 -81.64 8.93
C GLN A 244 19.80 -82.47 10.21
#